data_AF-A0A0D6R1V9-F1
#
_entry.id   AF-A0A0D6R1V9-F1
#
_cell.length_a   1.000
_cell.length_b   1.000
_cell.length_c   1.000
_cell.angle_alpha   90.00
_cell.angle_beta   90.00
_cell.angle_gamma   90.00
#
_symmetry.space_group_name_H-M   'P 1'
#
loop_
_entity.id
_entity.type
_entity.pdbx_description
1 polymer ?
#
loop_
_entity_poly.entity_id
_entity_poly.type
_entity_poly.pdbx_seq_one_letter_code
_entity_poly.pdbx_strand_id
1 'polypeptide(L)'
;MEHELTQLKVKLSEKTTVAEASEARVKELGMKVDEQQKLISKLEEDILKGYSSIDRRMTKPDDWDLPELGISEILENTEKKKGHVDEEQNSMLQVICSQRDRFRQRLREAEEDLRKAREKINALEADLEKCKADNVKLYEKIRYIQDYTKDWPVSRGLKKRADDIESGFSSDVESKYKKIYEDDINPFAAFSKKEKERRYKELGIRDKITLTSGRFLLGNKYARTFIFFYSIGLHLLVFTSLYRMSALSYKSGGLVSEKTGVPILKVTMPHST
;
A
#
# COMPACT_ATOMS: atom_id res chain seq x y z
N MET A 1 -47.16 34.39 29.21
CA MET A 1 -46.16 35.42 28.92
C MET A 1 -45.06 35.50 29.98
N GLU A 2 -45.35 35.76 31.27
CA GLU A 2 -44.28 35.89 32.30
C GLU A 2 -43.54 34.57 32.60
N HIS A 3 -44.25 33.43 32.56
CA HIS A 3 -43.65 32.11 32.77
C HIS A 3 -42.66 31.71 31.66
N GLU A 4 -42.95 32.09 30.40
CA GLU A 4 -42.07 31.80 29.27
C GLU A 4 -40.81 32.69 29.32
N LEU A 5 -40.96 33.95 29.73
CA LEU A 5 -39.83 34.86 29.95
C LEU A 5 -38.90 34.36 31.06
N THR A 6 -39.44 33.83 32.15
CA THR A 6 -38.63 33.26 33.23
C THR A 6 -37.91 31.98 32.80
N GLN A 7 -38.57 31.08 32.06
CA GLN A 7 -37.92 29.91 31.48
C GLN A 7 -36.79 30.27 30.50
N LEU A 8 -37.02 31.27 29.63
CA LEU A 8 -36.00 31.74 28.70
C LEU A 8 -34.81 32.37 29.42
N LYS A 9 -35.05 33.14 30.49
CA LYS A 9 -33.99 33.72 31.31
C LYS A 9 -33.14 32.65 32.00
N VAL A 10 -33.75 31.60 32.53
CA VAL A 10 -33.04 30.46 33.13
C VAL A 10 -32.21 29.73 32.08
N LYS A 11 -32.80 29.40 30.93
CA LYS A 11 -32.06 28.76 29.82
C LYS A 11 -30.89 29.61 29.33
N LEU A 12 -31.06 30.93 29.26
CA LEU A 12 -30.00 31.84 28.89
C LEU A 12 -28.87 31.82 29.92
N SER A 13 -29.19 31.87 31.23
CA SER A 13 -28.20 31.77 32.30
C SER A 13 -27.47 30.41 32.35
N GLU A 14 -28.17 29.33 32.02
CA GLU A 14 -27.58 27.99 31.93
C GLU A 14 -26.64 27.89 30.73
N LYS A 15 -27.04 28.44 29.58
CA LYS A 15 -26.17 28.50 28.39
C LYS A 15 -24.94 29.38 28.61
N THR A 16 -25.07 30.50 29.33
CA THR A 16 -23.91 31.37 29.64
C THR A 16 -22.95 30.67 30.60
N THR A 17 -23.44 30.02 31.66
CA THR A 17 -22.58 29.28 32.61
C THR A 17 -21.88 28.10 31.94
N VAL A 18 -22.55 27.37 31.03
CA VAL A 18 -21.92 26.31 30.23
C VAL A 18 -20.88 26.88 29.27
N ALA A 19 -21.15 28.02 28.63
CA ALA A 19 -20.19 28.69 27.76
C ALA A 19 -18.94 29.12 28.53
N GLU A 20 -19.10 29.76 29.69
CA GLU A 20 -18.00 30.14 30.59
C GLU A 20 -17.18 28.93 31.06
N ALA A 21 -17.85 27.82 31.41
CA ALA A 21 -17.17 26.59 31.80
C ALA A 21 -16.38 25.96 30.64
N SER A 22 -16.91 26.02 29.42
CA SER A 22 -16.19 25.52 28.23
C SER A 22 -14.98 26.41 27.88
N GLU A 23 -15.10 27.73 28.04
CA GLU A 23 -14.01 28.68 27.83
C GLU A 23 -12.88 28.47 28.86
N ALA A 24 -13.23 28.20 30.12
CA ALA A 24 -12.25 27.86 31.15
C ALA A 24 -11.46 26.59 30.82
N ARG A 25 -12.14 25.54 30.32
CA ARG A 25 -11.46 24.31 29.88
C ARG A 25 -10.55 24.53 28.67
N VAL A 26 -10.96 25.38 27.72
CA VAL A 26 -10.12 25.73 26.57
C VAL A 26 -8.85 26.46 27.03
N LYS A 27 -8.96 27.39 27.99
CA LYS A 27 -7.80 28.06 28.58
C LYS A 27 -6.87 27.08 29.29
N GLU A 28 -7.41 26.16 30.10
CA GLU A 28 -6.61 25.14 30.79
C GLU A 28 -5.88 24.21 29.80
N LEU A 29 -6.57 23.75 28.76
CA LEU A 29 -5.96 22.92 27.71
C LEU A 29 -4.89 23.70 26.94
N GLY A 30 -5.13 24.99 26.65
CA GLY A 30 -4.12 25.88 26.05
C GLY A 30 -2.86 25.99 26.90
N MET A 31 -3.00 26.18 28.21
CA MET A 31 -1.86 26.22 29.14
C MET A 31 -1.07 24.90 29.15
N LYS A 32 -1.76 23.74 29.12
CA LYS A 32 -1.10 22.43 29.05
C LYS A 32 -0.36 22.23 27.72
N VAL A 33 -0.92 22.70 26.61
CA VAL A 33 -0.25 22.66 25.30
C VAL A 33 1.01 23.52 25.31
N ASP A 34 0.94 24.73 25.88
CA ASP A 34 2.11 25.62 26.00
C ASP A 34 3.21 25.01 26.89
N GLU A 35 2.83 24.37 27.98
CA GLU A 35 3.76 23.65 28.86
C GLU A 35 4.45 22.49 28.12
N GLN A 36 3.67 21.67 27.40
CA GLN A 36 4.20 20.58 26.58
C GLN A 36 5.11 21.10 25.46
N GLN A 37 4.75 22.19 24.80
CA GLN A 37 5.55 22.80 23.75
C GLN A 37 6.90 23.29 24.29
N LYS A 38 6.91 23.93 25.47
CA LYS A 38 8.15 24.36 26.13
C LYS A 38 9.04 23.17 26.50
N LEU A 39 8.44 22.08 27.00
CA LEU A 39 9.18 20.88 27.33
C LEU A 39 9.80 20.24 26.09
N ILE A 40 9.05 20.15 24.99
CA ILE A 40 9.55 19.64 23.70
C ILE A 40 10.71 20.51 23.20
N SER A 41 10.56 21.83 23.17
CA SER A 41 11.63 22.73 22.73
C SER A 41 12.89 22.60 23.60
N LYS A 42 12.74 22.38 24.92
CA LYS A 42 13.87 22.12 25.80
C LYS A 42 14.56 20.78 25.47
N LEU A 43 13.78 19.73 25.24
CA LEU A 43 14.32 18.43 24.84
C LEU A 43 15.03 18.49 23.47
N GLU A 44 14.50 19.26 22.53
CA GLU A 44 15.13 19.50 21.23
C GLU A 44 16.47 20.24 21.39
N GLU A 45 16.53 21.27 22.25
CA GLU A 45 17.78 21.98 22.56
C GLU A 45 18.80 21.07 23.25
N ASP A 46 18.36 20.24 24.20
CA ASP A 46 19.19 19.29 24.94
C ASP A 46 19.74 18.20 23.99
N ILE A 47 18.92 17.71 23.06
CA ILE A 47 19.34 16.79 21.99
C ILE A 47 20.36 17.48 21.08
N LEU A 48 20.12 18.71 20.63
CA LEU A 48 21.03 19.45 19.74
C LEU A 48 22.40 19.68 20.39
N LYS A 49 22.43 20.02 21.69
CA LYS A 49 23.67 20.14 22.48
C LYS A 49 24.38 18.80 22.65
N GLY A 50 23.62 17.71 22.81
CA GLY A 50 24.15 16.34 22.87
C GLY A 50 24.82 15.91 21.56
N TYR A 51 24.16 16.14 20.42
CA TYR A 51 24.69 15.80 19.09
C TYR A 51 25.94 16.61 18.72
N SER A 52 25.95 17.92 18.99
CA SER A 52 27.15 18.75 18.73
C SER A 52 28.36 18.37 19.59
N SER A 53 28.12 17.80 20.78
CA SER A 53 29.16 17.27 21.67
C SER A 53 29.68 15.89 21.25
N ILE A 54 28.84 15.09 20.57
CA ILE A 54 29.20 13.77 20.01
C ILE A 54 29.98 13.93 18.70
N ASP A 55 29.61 14.88 17.84
CA ASP A 55 30.26 15.08 16.53
C ASP A 55 31.75 15.45 16.65
N ARG A 56 32.12 16.23 17.69
CA ARG A 56 33.53 16.50 18.03
C ARG A 56 34.30 15.27 18.50
N ARG A 57 33.61 14.24 18.99
CA ARG A 57 34.21 12.99 19.50
C ARG A 57 34.36 11.94 18.39
N MET A 58 33.59 12.08 17.29
CA MET A 58 33.59 11.16 16.14
C MET A 58 34.66 11.49 15.07
N THR A 59 35.35 12.64 15.17
CA THR A 59 36.43 13.04 14.26
C THR A 59 37.79 12.39 14.57
N LYS A 60 37.82 11.28 15.31
CA LYS A 60 38.99 10.38 15.39
C LYS A 60 38.61 9.07 14.71
N PRO A 61 39.12 8.78 13.50
CA PRO A 61 38.98 7.47 12.93
C PRO A 61 40.02 6.52 13.55
N ASP A 62 39.60 5.27 13.61
CA ASP A 62 40.38 4.03 13.61
C ASP A 62 40.49 3.22 14.91
N ASP A 63 40.12 1.95 14.68
CA ASP A 63 40.70 0.71 15.19
C ASP A 63 39.96 0.00 16.33
N TRP A 64 39.14 -0.99 15.95
CA TRP A 64 38.31 -1.84 16.82
C TRP A 64 38.81 -3.29 16.90
N ASP A 65 40.11 -3.54 16.72
CA ASP A 65 40.67 -4.88 16.83
C ASP A 65 41.85 -4.93 17.83
N LEU A 66 41.57 -5.00 19.15
CA LEU A 66 42.55 -5.49 20.13
C LEU A 66 41.90 -6.28 21.28
N PRO A 67 42.50 -7.42 21.70
CA PRO A 67 41.94 -8.34 22.69
C PRO A 67 42.24 -7.94 24.15
N GLU A 68 41.17 -7.95 24.96
CA GLU A 68 40.98 -8.25 26.40
C GLU A 68 42.13 -8.33 27.44
N LEU A 69 43.29 -7.68 27.29
CA LEU A 69 44.28 -7.58 28.37
C LEU A 69 44.92 -6.20 28.44
N GLY A 70 44.48 -5.37 29.40
CA GLY A 70 45.13 -4.08 29.68
C GLY A 70 44.25 -2.94 30.23
N ILE A 71 43.03 -3.22 30.73
CA ILE A 71 42.12 -2.17 31.19
C ILE A 71 42.50 -1.62 32.60
N SER A 72 43.36 -2.31 33.36
CA SER A 72 43.67 -1.92 34.75
C SER A 72 44.60 -0.70 34.91
N GLU A 73 45.47 -0.36 33.95
CA GLU A 73 46.46 0.72 34.15
C GLU A 73 45.99 2.12 33.68
N ILE A 74 44.92 2.22 32.88
CA ILE A 74 44.43 3.52 32.37
C ILE A 74 43.41 4.18 33.30
N LEU A 75 42.78 3.40 34.19
CA LEU A 75 41.74 3.89 35.11
C LEU A 75 42.30 4.73 36.26
N GLU A 76 43.51 4.48 36.73
CA GLU A 76 44.00 5.08 37.99
C GLU A 76 44.39 6.57 37.87
N ASN A 77 44.67 7.07 36.65
CA ASN A 77 45.12 8.45 36.44
C ASN A 77 44.01 9.43 36.01
N THR A 78 42.77 8.95 35.84
CA THR A 78 41.62 9.74 35.35
C THR A 78 40.54 9.98 36.40
N GLU A 79 40.73 9.54 37.66
CA GLU A 79 39.67 9.57 38.68
C GLU A 79 39.46 10.95 39.35
N LYS A 80 40.45 11.86 39.32
CA LYS A 80 40.38 13.06 40.17
C LYS A 80 39.68 14.29 39.56
N LYS A 81 39.19 14.23 38.32
CA LYS A 81 38.51 15.38 37.69
C LYS A 81 37.27 15.05 36.84
N LYS A 82 36.80 13.80 36.86
CA LYS A 82 35.78 13.29 35.92
C LYS A 82 34.45 12.85 36.56
N GLY A 83 34.38 12.81 37.89
CA GLY A 83 33.25 12.25 38.63
C GLY A 83 31.88 12.83 38.27
N HIS A 84 31.77 14.14 38.02
CA HIS A 84 30.46 14.77 37.77
C HIS A 84 29.94 14.59 36.33
N VAL A 85 30.83 14.55 35.32
CA VAL A 85 30.43 14.47 33.91
C VAL A 85 30.21 13.02 33.45
N ASP A 86 30.98 12.10 34.04
CA ASP A 86 30.81 10.66 33.76
C ASP A 86 29.53 10.10 34.37
N GLU A 87 29.07 10.66 35.49
CA GLU A 87 27.82 10.23 36.15
C GLU A 87 26.57 10.67 35.35
N GLU A 88 26.58 11.89 34.78
CA GLU A 88 25.54 12.33 33.83
C GLU A 88 25.59 11.56 32.50
N GLN A 89 26.78 11.25 31.96
CA GLN A 89 26.93 10.42 30.77
C GLN A 89 26.47 8.98 31.01
N ASN A 90 26.77 8.40 32.18
CA ASN A 90 26.24 7.09 32.57
C ASN A 90 24.73 7.11 32.75
N SER A 91 24.16 8.16 33.36
CA SER A 91 22.71 8.33 33.51
C SER A 91 22.01 8.43 32.15
N MET A 92 22.56 9.22 31.22
CA MET A 92 22.04 9.34 29.85
C MET A 92 22.14 8.01 29.08
N LEU A 93 23.26 7.30 29.17
CA LEU A 93 23.44 5.98 28.58
C LEU A 93 22.46 4.96 29.18
N GLN A 94 22.21 5.00 30.49
CA GLN A 94 21.25 4.14 31.17
C GLN A 94 19.82 4.40 30.67
N VAL A 95 19.45 5.67 30.47
CA VAL A 95 18.16 6.05 29.88
C VAL A 95 18.05 5.52 28.45
N ILE A 96 19.08 5.69 27.62
CA ILE A 96 19.10 5.17 26.24
C ILE A 96 19.00 3.64 26.22
N CYS A 97 19.72 2.94 27.11
CA CYS A 97 19.63 1.50 27.28
C CYS A 97 18.20 1.07 27.65
N SER A 98 17.57 1.75 28.61
CA SER A 98 16.19 1.44 29.03
C SER A 98 15.17 1.67 27.90
N GLN A 99 15.34 2.72 27.11
CA GLN A 99 14.48 3.02 25.96
C GLN A 99 14.66 1.95 24.88
N ARG A 100 15.90 1.65 24.50
CA ARG A 100 16.23 0.58 23.55
C ARG A 100 15.64 -0.76 24.00
N ASP A 101 15.75 -1.08 25.27
CA ASP A 101 15.27 -2.36 25.80
C ASP A 101 13.74 -2.41 25.80
N ARG A 102 13.06 -1.28 26.06
CA ARG A 102 11.59 -1.16 25.90
C ARG A 102 11.14 -1.27 24.44
N PHE A 103 11.89 -0.71 23.49
CA PHE A 103 11.60 -0.89 22.06
C PHE A 103 11.81 -2.34 21.63
N ARG A 104 12.90 -2.98 22.09
CA ARG A 104 13.15 -4.40 21.83
C ARG A 104 12.07 -5.30 22.44
N GLN A 105 11.59 -4.96 23.63
CA GLN A 105 10.47 -5.67 24.28
C GLN A 105 9.20 -5.56 23.43
N ARG A 106 8.82 -4.35 23.01
CA ARG A 106 7.66 -4.13 22.14
C ARG A 106 7.79 -4.80 20.78
N LEU A 107 9.01 -4.83 20.21
CA LEU A 107 9.27 -5.50 18.94
C LEU A 107 9.07 -7.01 19.09
N ARG A 108 9.60 -7.63 20.16
CA ARG A 108 9.39 -9.05 20.45
C ARG A 108 7.92 -9.39 20.66
N GLU A 109 7.19 -8.56 21.42
CA GLU A 109 5.75 -8.73 21.64
C GLU A 109 4.98 -8.67 20.32
N ALA A 110 5.26 -7.68 19.47
CA ALA A 110 4.64 -7.55 18.15
C ALA A 110 4.99 -8.72 17.22
N GLU A 111 6.24 -9.19 17.23
CA GLU A 111 6.68 -10.38 16.48
C GLU A 111 5.95 -11.64 16.96
N GLU A 112 5.77 -11.80 18.27
CA GLU A 112 5.04 -12.93 18.84
C GLU A 112 3.55 -12.89 18.49
N ASP A 113 2.91 -11.73 18.56
CA ASP A 113 1.52 -11.55 18.16
C ASP A 113 1.32 -11.84 16.68
N LEU A 114 2.26 -11.40 15.84
CA LEU A 114 2.25 -11.69 14.42
C LEU A 114 2.46 -13.19 14.13
N ARG A 115 3.30 -13.88 14.91
CA ARG A 115 3.41 -15.34 14.84
C ARG A 115 2.10 -16.03 15.24
N LYS A 116 1.48 -15.63 16.36
CA LYS A 116 0.19 -16.17 16.82
C LYS A 116 -0.92 -15.94 15.80
N ALA A 117 -0.97 -14.75 15.18
CA ALA A 117 -1.95 -14.45 14.14
C ALA A 117 -1.77 -15.35 12.91
N ARG A 118 -0.53 -15.58 12.47
CA ARG A 118 -0.23 -16.51 11.38
C ARG A 118 -0.62 -17.94 11.71
N GLU A 119 -0.32 -18.41 12.92
CA GLU A 119 -0.74 -19.74 13.38
C GLU A 119 -2.26 -19.90 13.37
N LYS A 120 -3.01 -18.88 13.83
CA LYS A 120 -4.48 -18.86 13.75
C LYS A 120 -4.99 -18.90 12.32
N ILE A 121 -4.38 -18.15 11.40
CA ILE A 121 -4.75 -18.17 9.98
C ILE A 121 -4.56 -19.59 9.43
N ASN A 122 -3.40 -20.19 9.66
CA ASN A 122 -3.11 -21.55 9.18
C ASN A 122 -4.07 -22.59 9.77
N ALA A 123 -4.41 -22.47 11.06
CA ALA A 123 -5.38 -23.36 11.70
C ALA A 123 -6.78 -23.21 11.09
N LEU A 124 -7.24 -21.96 10.89
CA LEU A 124 -8.53 -21.68 10.26
C LEU A 124 -8.58 -22.16 8.80
N GLU A 125 -7.50 -22.01 8.05
CA GLU A 125 -7.39 -22.53 6.69
C GLU A 125 -7.49 -24.06 6.65
N ALA A 126 -6.83 -24.75 7.58
CA ALA A 126 -6.92 -26.20 7.71
C ALA A 126 -8.34 -26.66 8.08
N ASP A 127 -8.99 -25.99 9.03
CA ASP A 127 -10.38 -26.29 9.42
C ASP A 127 -11.36 -26.01 8.28
N LEU A 128 -11.15 -24.94 7.52
CA LEU A 128 -11.94 -24.60 6.35
C LEU A 128 -11.81 -25.68 5.27
N GLU A 129 -10.60 -26.15 5.00
CA GLU A 129 -10.38 -27.23 4.04
C GLU A 129 -10.98 -28.56 4.50
N LYS A 130 -10.85 -28.89 5.79
CA LYS A 130 -11.52 -30.05 6.40
C LYS A 130 -13.03 -29.95 6.25
N CYS A 131 -13.62 -28.80 6.58
CA CYS A 131 -15.05 -28.55 6.45
C CYS A 131 -15.52 -28.65 4.99
N LYS A 132 -14.76 -28.13 4.01
CA LYS A 132 -15.06 -28.32 2.59
C LYS A 132 -15.06 -29.80 2.20
N ALA A 133 -14.05 -30.57 2.61
CA ALA A 133 -13.97 -31.99 2.31
C ALA A 133 -15.15 -32.76 2.92
N ASP A 134 -15.54 -32.43 4.15
CA ASP A 134 -16.69 -33.04 4.82
C ASP A 134 -18.02 -32.64 4.15
N ASN A 135 -18.17 -31.38 3.68
CA ASN A 135 -19.33 -30.94 2.91
C ASN A 135 -19.47 -31.67 1.57
N VAL A 136 -18.36 -31.93 0.87
CA VAL A 136 -18.36 -32.71 -0.38
C VAL A 136 -18.81 -34.16 -0.09
N LYS A 137 -18.26 -34.81 0.94
CA LYS A 137 -18.71 -36.16 1.35
C LYS A 137 -20.18 -36.20 1.76
N LEU A 138 -20.68 -35.14 2.39
CA LEU A 138 -22.10 -35.06 2.74
C LEU A 138 -22.95 -34.95 1.47
N TYR A 139 -22.53 -34.15 0.49
CA TYR A 139 -23.16 -34.06 -0.82
C TYR A 139 -23.18 -35.42 -1.53
N GLU A 140 -22.07 -36.16 -1.51
CA GLU A 140 -21.98 -37.53 -2.03
C GLU A 140 -23.02 -38.45 -1.41
N LYS A 141 -23.12 -38.44 -0.08
CA LYS A 141 -24.08 -39.28 0.66
C LYS A 141 -25.52 -38.90 0.35
N ILE A 142 -25.83 -37.61 0.28
CA ILE A 142 -27.17 -37.11 -0.09
C ILE A 142 -27.51 -37.56 -1.51
N ARG A 143 -26.59 -37.40 -2.47
CA ARG A 143 -26.79 -37.81 -3.85
C ARG A 143 -26.99 -39.32 -3.98
N TYR A 144 -26.19 -40.12 -3.29
CA TYR A 144 -26.36 -41.58 -3.25
C TYR A 144 -27.74 -41.99 -2.74
N ILE A 145 -28.23 -41.37 -1.65
CA ILE A 145 -29.56 -41.63 -1.10
C ILE A 145 -30.66 -41.15 -2.06
N GLN A 146 -30.49 -39.98 -2.68
CA GLN A 146 -31.45 -39.43 -3.64
C GLN A 146 -31.59 -40.31 -4.89
N ASP A 147 -30.48 -40.82 -5.41
CA ASP A 147 -30.47 -41.74 -6.56
C ASP A 147 -31.08 -43.09 -6.17
N TYR A 148 -30.74 -43.65 -5.01
CA TYR A 148 -31.37 -44.89 -4.50
C TYR A 148 -32.89 -44.73 -4.25
N THR A 149 -33.31 -43.56 -3.75
CA THR A 149 -34.74 -43.24 -3.55
C THR A 149 -35.47 -42.98 -4.86
N LYS A 150 -34.79 -42.50 -5.91
CA LYS A 150 -35.35 -42.38 -7.27
C LYS A 150 -35.55 -43.75 -7.92
N ASP A 151 -34.65 -44.69 -7.66
CA ASP A 151 -34.71 -46.05 -8.22
C ASP A 151 -35.73 -46.94 -7.48
N TRP A 152 -36.19 -46.54 -6.29
CA TRP A 152 -37.24 -47.23 -5.54
C TRP A 152 -38.65 -46.97 -6.14
N PRO A 153 -39.35 -47.96 -6.72
CA PRO A 153 -40.61 -47.72 -7.44
C PRO A 153 -41.85 -47.52 -6.56
N VAL A 154 -41.72 -47.51 -5.23
CA VAL A 154 -42.87 -47.49 -4.32
C VAL A 154 -43.17 -46.06 -3.85
N SER A 155 -44.35 -45.59 -4.28
CA SER A 155 -45.10 -44.45 -3.76
C SER A 155 -44.73 -43.04 -4.27
N ARG A 156 -45.32 -42.72 -5.43
CA ARG A 156 -45.53 -41.37 -6.02
C ARG A 156 -46.39 -40.41 -5.16
N GLY A 157 -46.31 -40.45 -3.84
CA GLY A 157 -47.24 -39.74 -2.95
C GLY A 157 -46.73 -38.49 -2.25
N LEU A 158 -45.42 -38.32 -2.04
CA LEU A 158 -44.92 -37.32 -1.07
C LEU A 158 -43.99 -36.24 -1.65
N LYS A 159 -43.61 -36.31 -2.93
CA LYS A 159 -42.50 -35.54 -3.51
C LYS A 159 -42.85 -34.14 -4.05
N LYS A 160 -43.99 -33.54 -3.67
CA LYS A 160 -44.39 -32.22 -4.21
C LYS A 160 -44.19 -31.05 -3.26
N ARG A 161 -43.53 -31.24 -2.11
CA ARG A 161 -43.41 -30.20 -1.06
C ARG A 161 -42.00 -29.88 -0.58
N ALA A 162 -40.96 -30.52 -1.13
CA ALA A 162 -39.58 -30.28 -0.71
C ALA A 162 -38.80 -29.35 -1.66
N ASP A 163 -39.12 -29.36 -2.96
CA ASP A 163 -38.37 -28.57 -3.96
C ASP A 163 -38.64 -27.06 -3.90
N ASP A 164 -39.77 -26.61 -3.32
CA ASP A 164 -40.20 -25.20 -3.36
C ASP A 164 -39.74 -24.34 -2.16
N ILE A 165 -39.08 -24.91 -1.14
CA ILE A 165 -38.70 -24.16 0.08
C ILE A 165 -37.22 -23.73 0.11
N GLU A 166 -36.33 -24.33 -0.70
CA GLU A 166 -34.86 -24.13 -0.57
C GLU A 166 -34.17 -23.39 -1.73
N SER A 167 -34.93 -22.97 -2.75
CA SER A 167 -34.42 -22.65 -4.09
C SER A 167 -33.55 -21.38 -4.23
N GLY A 168 -33.56 -20.46 -3.25
CA GLY A 168 -32.89 -19.15 -3.42
C GLY A 168 -31.41 -19.08 -2.99
N PHE A 169 -31.03 -19.78 -1.92
CA PHE A 169 -29.70 -19.68 -1.30
C PHE A 169 -29.00 -21.04 -1.15
N SER A 170 -29.78 -22.11 -0.95
CA SER A 170 -29.25 -23.48 -0.88
C SER A 170 -28.78 -23.95 -2.25
N SER A 171 -29.48 -23.56 -3.33
CA SER A 171 -29.13 -23.89 -4.72
C SER A 171 -27.72 -23.44 -5.14
N ASP A 172 -27.28 -22.25 -4.73
CA ASP A 172 -25.93 -21.75 -5.06
C ASP A 172 -24.83 -22.52 -4.33
N VAL A 173 -25.08 -22.84 -3.05
CA VAL A 173 -24.17 -23.64 -2.22
C VAL A 173 -24.12 -25.08 -2.74
N GLU A 174 -25.27 -25.67 -3.05
CA GLU A 174 -25.40 -27.00 -3.64
C GLU A 174 -24.71 -27.06 -5.00
N SER A 175 -24.93 -26.06 -5.87
CA SER A 175 -24.28 -25.98 -7.19
C SER A 175 -22.77 -25.91 -7.08
N LYS A 176 -22.23 -25.21 -6.08
CA LYS A 176 -20.79 -25.14 -5.82
C LYS A 176 -20.21 -26.50 -5.45
N TYR A 177 -20.84 -27.22 -4.51
CA TYR A 177 -20.35 -28.53 -4.07
C TYR A 177 -20.63 -29.64 -5.10
N LYS A 178 -21.74 -29.56 -5.83
CA LYS A 178 -22.05 -30.39 -6.99
C LYS A 178 -20.97 -30.30 -8.04
N LYS A 179 -20.53 -29.08 -8.39
CA LYS A 179 -19.45 -28.88 -9.37
C LYS A 179 -18.14 -29.48 -8.88
N ILE A 180 -17.78 -29.27 -7.61
CA ILE A 180 -16.57 -29.86 -7.01
C ILE A 180 -16.61 -31.39 -7.09
N TYR A 181 -17.76 -31.99 -6.76
CA TYR A 181 -17.97 -33.43 -6.86
C TYR A 181 -17.89 -33.94 -8.32
N GLU A 182 -18.55 -33.27 -9.26
CA GLU A 182 -18.52 -33.67 -10.69
C GLU A 182 -17.13 -33.52 -11.30
N ASP A 183 -16.38 -32.50 -10.89
CA ASP A 183 -14.98 -32.31 -11.31
C ASP A 183 -14.06 -33.39 -10.71
N ASP A 184 -14.32 -33.86 -9.48
CA ASP A 184 -13.53 -34.91 -8.82
C ASP A 184 -13.86 -36.32 -9.33
N ILE A 185 -15.14 -36.61 -9.57
CA ILE A 185 -15.59 -37.94 -10.00
C ILE A 185 -15.36 -38.20 -11.50
N ASN A 186 -15.15 -37.15 -12.31
CA ASN A 186 -14.95 -37.30 -13.74
C ASN A 186 -13.48 -37.64 -14.06
N PRO A 187 -13.17 -38.87 -14.49
CA PRO A 187 -11.79 -39.29 -14.79
C PRO A 187 -11.16 -38.46 -15.94
N PHE A 188 -11.98 -37.85 -16.81
CA PHE A 188 -11.53 -37.01 -17.91
C PHE A 188 -11.39 -35.53 -17.53
N ALA A 189 -11.98 -35.07 -16.42
CA ALA A 189 -11.80 -33.69 -15.97
C ALA A 189 -10.39 -33.47 -15.42
N ALA A 190 -9.91 -34.37 -14.56
CA ALA A 190 -8.53 -34.37 -14.07
C ALA A 190 -7.52 -34.53 -15.22
N PHE A 191 -7.78 -35.42 -16.18
CA PHE A 191 -6.91 -35.62 -17.33
C PHE A 191 -6.92 -34.43 -18.29
N SER A 192 -8.08 -33.87 -18.64
CA SER A 192 -8.18 -32.70 -19.53
C SER A 192 -7.57 -31.45 -18.88
N LYS A 193 -7.71 -31.28 -17.57
CA LYS A 193 -7.04 -30.20 -16.81
C LYS A 193 -5.53 -30.38 -16.82
N LYS A 194 -5.03 -31.61 -16.57
CA LYS A 194 -3.59 -31.93 -16.61
C LYS A 194 -3.00 -31.80 -18.02
N GLU A 195 -3.73 -32.21 -19.05
CA GLU A 195 -3.36 -32.05 -20.45
C GLU A 195 -3.36 -30.56 -20.84
N LYS A 196 -4.39 -29.80 -20.46
CA LYS A 196 -4.48 -28.35 -20.67
C LYS A 196 -3.32 -27.64 -19.97
N GLU A 197 -3.02 -27.97 -18.72
CA GLU A 197 -1.88 -27.42 -17.97
C GLU A 197 -0.53 -27.82 -18.58
N ARG A 198 -0.38 -29.05 -19.09
CA ARG A 198 0.82 -29.48 -19.80
C ARG A 198 0.98 -28.70 -21.11
N ARG A 199 -0.08 -28.56 -21.90
CA ARG A 199 -0.12 -27.70 -23.09
C ARG A 199 0.16 -26.23 -22.76
N TYR A 200 -0.32 -25.70 -21.64
CA TYR A 200 0.00 -24.33 -21.18
C TYR A 200 1.44 -24.15 -20.70
N LYS A 201 2.10 -25.23 -20.26
CA LYS A 201 3.52 -25.25 -19.88
C LYS A 201 4.43 -25.52 -21.10
N GLU A 202 3.94 -26.26 -22.09
CA GLU A 202 4.59 -26.50 -23.39
C GLU A 202 4.45 -25.32 -24.36
N LEU A 203 3.44 -24.46 -24.17
CA LEU A 203 3.33 -23.17 -24.87
C LEU A 203 4.40 -22.22 -24.32
N GLY A 204 5.37 -21.90 -25.16
CA GLY A 204 6.54 -21.11 -24.82
C GLY A 204 6.19 -19.80 -24.10
N ILE A 205 7.01 -19.48 -23.11
CA ILE A 205 6.95 -18.23 -22.30
C ILE A 205 6.79 -16.98 -23.20
N ARG A 206 7.32 -17.02 -24.43
CA ARG A 206 7.22 -15.98 -25.47
C ARG A 206 5.79 -15.74 -25.99
N ASP A 207 5.01 -16.81 -26.20
CA ASP A 207 3.62 -16.70 -26.65
C ASP A 207 2.71 -16.26 -25.50
N LYS A 208 3.04 -16.67 -24.27
CA LYS A 208 2.35 -16.24 -23.05
C LYS A 208 2.52 -14.74 -22.81
N ILE A 209 3.73 -14.20 -22.95
CA ILE A 209 3.98 -12.76 -22.83
C ILE A 209 3.27 -11.99 -23.94
N THR A 210 3.25 -12.51 -25.17
CA THR A 210 2.58 -11.84 -26.32
C THR A 210 1.07 -11.81 -26.15
N LEU A 211 0.45 -12.93 -25.76
CA LEU A 211 -0.99 -13.03 -25.52
C LEU A 211 -1.43 -12.24 -24.27
N THR A 212 -0.63 -12.26 -23.19
CA THR A 212 -0.90 -11.47 -21.98
C THR A 212 -0.69 -9.99 -22.25
N SER A 213 0.34 -9.58 -22.99
CA SER A 213 0.53 -8.19 -23.42
C SER A 213 -0.64 -7.73 -24.30
N GLY A 214 -1.06 -8.53 -25.27
CA GLY A 214 -2.22 -8.24 -26.11
C GLY A 214 -3.53 -8.11 -25.34
N ARG A 215 -3.81 -9.04 -24.41
CA ARG A 215 -4.99 -8.95 -23.53
C ARG A 215 -4.90 -7.81 -22.51
N PHE A 216 -3.71 -7.49 -22.03
CA PHE A 216 -3.50 -6.38 -21.09
C PHE A 216 -3.72 -5.04 -21.78
N LEU A 217 -3.26 -4.89 -23.02
CA LEU A 217 -3.52 -3.71 -23.84
C LEU A 217 -5.01 -3.57 -24.22
N LEU A 218 -5.68 -4.67 -24.59
CA LEU A 218 -7.10 -4.64 -24.97
C LEU A 218 -8.08 -4.59 -23.79
N GLY A 219 -7.73 -5.22 -22.67
CA GLY A 219 -8.61 -5.38 -21.51
C GLY A 219 -8.53 -4.26 -20.49
N ASN A 220 -7.41 -3.53 -20.42
CA ASN A 220 -7.21 -2.51 -19.41
C ASN A 220 -7.59 -1.10 -19.92
N LYS A 221 -8.54 -0.44 -19.25
CA LYS A 221 -8.97 0.94 -19.57
C LYS A 221 -7.79 1.92 -19.60
N TYR A 222 -6.81 1.72 -18.72
CA TYR A 222 -5.62 2.56 -18.63
C TYR A 222 -4.66 2.38 -19.81
N ALA A 223 -4.54 1.17 -20.36
CA ALA A 223 -3.67 0.90 -21.51
C ALA A 223 -4.16 1.61 -22.78
N ARG A 224 -5.49 1.66 -22.98
CA ARG A 224 -6.09 2.42 -24.10
C ARG A 224 -5.80 3.91 -23.98
N THR A 225 -5.95 4.46 -22.77
CA THR A 225 -5.63 5.86 -22.48
C THR A 225 -4.16 6.16 -22.70
N PHE A 226 -3.26 5.26 -22.30
CA PHE A 226 -1.81 5.40 -22.52
C PHE A 226 -1.44 5.46 -24.00
N ILE A 227 -2.00 4.59 -24.85
CA ILE A 227 -1.76 4.60 -26.31
C ILE A 227 -2.25 5.90 -26.95
N PHE A 228 -3.42 6.38 -26.51
CA PHE A 228 -3.98 7.65 -27.00
C PHE A 228 -3.06 8.84 -26.67
N PHE A 229 -2.57 8.92 -25.42
CA PHE A 229 -1.61 9.95 -25.01
C PHE A 229 -0.25 9.81 -25.68
N TYR A 230 0.20 8.58 -25.93
CA TYR A 230 1.43 8.33 -26.68
C TYR A 230 1.31 8.82 -28.13
N SER A 231 0.19 8.53 -28.79
CA SER A 231 -0.08 9.00 -30.16
C SER A 231 -0.12 10.52 -30.25
N ILE A 232 -0.87 11.20 -29.36
CA ILE A 232 -0.93 12.67 -29.39
C ILE A 232 0.43 13.31 -29.08
N GLY A 233 1.19 12.75 -28.12
CA GLY A 233 2.53 13.23 -27.79
C GLY A 233 3.49 13.08 -28.97
N LEU A 234 3.44 11.96 -29.67
CA LEU A 234 4.26 11.72 -30.87
C LEU A 234 3.91 12.70 -31.99
N HIS A 235 2.62 12.98 -32.21
CA HIS A 235 2.20 13.99 -33.19
C HIS A 235 2.71 15.38 -32.79
N LEU A 236 2.53 15.80 -31.53
CA LEU A 236 3.03 17.09 -31.04
C LEU A 236 4.55 17.21 -31.19
N LEU A 237 5.29 16.13 -30.95
CA LEU A 237 6.74 16.10 -31.12
C LEU A 237 7.13 16.28 -32.59
N VAL A 238 6.49 15.54 -33.50
CA VAL A 238 6.72 15.68 -34.95
C VAL A 238 6.38 17.10 -35.43
N PHE A 239 5.23 17.63 -35.03
CA PHE A 239 4.84 19.01 -35.35
C PHE A 239 5.82 20.03 -34.80
N THR A 240 6.31 19.84 -33.58
CA THR A 240 7.31 20.73 -32.97
C THR A 240 8.65 20.63 -33.71
N SER A 241 9.07 19.44 -34.10
CA SER A 241 10.28 19.23 -34.90
C SER A 241 10.18 19.91 -36.26
N LEU A 242 9.06 19.73 -36.96
CA LEU A 242 8.80 20.40 -38.24
C LEU A 242 8.70 21.91 -38.08
N TYR A 243 8.04 22.40 -37.02
CA TYR A 243 7.94 23.83 -36.73
C TYR A 243 9.31 24.44 -36.44
N ARG A 244 10.14 23.78 -35.62
CA ARG A 244 11.52 24.23 -35.35
C ARG A 244 12.36 24.22 -36.62
N MET A 245 12.27 23.18 -37.44
CA MET A 245 13.01 23.09 -38.69
C MET A 245 12.53 24.11 -39.72
N SER A 246 11.21 24.35 -39.81
CA SER A 246 10.62 25.40 -40.65
C SER A 246 11.01 26.80 -40.16
N ALA A 247 10.97 27.07 -38.86
CA ALA A 247 11.39 28.35 -38.29
C ALA A 247 12.89 28.61 -38.48
N LEU A 248 13.73 27.58 -38.33
CA LEU A 248 15.16 27.66 -38.63
C LEU A 248 15.41 27.87 -40.13
N SER A 249 14.67 27.18 -41.00
CA SER A 249 14.74 27.36 -42.45
C SER A 249 14.27 28.75 -42.89
N TYR A 250 13.23 29.29 -42.25
CA TYR A 250 12.75 30.65 -42.50
C TYR A 250 13.80 31.69 -42.07
N LYS A 251 14.43 31.49 -40.91
CA LYS A 251 15.50 32.37 -40.42
C LYS A 251 16.78 32.28 -41.27
N SER A 252 17.10 31.10 -41.79
CA SER A 252 18.19 30.90 -42.75
C SER A 252 17.87 31.53 -44.12
N GLY A 253 16.63 31.45 -44.59
CA GLY A 253 16.18 32.10 -45.82
C GLY A 253 16.16 33.63 -45.70
N GLY A 254 15.79 34.16 -44.53
CA GLY A 254 15.85 35.60 -44.22
C GLY A 254 17.29 36.14 -44.17
N LEU A 255 18.22 35.39 -43.57
CA LEU A 255 19.64 35.79 -43.53
C LEU A 255 20.34 35.71 -44.89
N VAL A 256 19.89 34.83 -45.80
CA VAL A 256 20.36 34.84 -47.20
C VAL A 256 19.80 36.04 -47.95
N SER A 257 18.51 36.37 -47.75
CA SER A 257 17.88 37.52 -48.41
C SER A 257 18.45 38.89 -47.97
N GLU A 258 18.95 39.01 -46.73
CA GLU A 258 19.56 40.27 -46.25
C GLU A 258 21.04 40.42 -46.69
N LYS A 259 21.74 39.30 -46.99
CA LYS A 259 23.14 39.33 -47.42
C LYS A 259 23.35 39.46 -48.93
N THR A 260 22.33 39.24 -49.75
CA THR A 260 22.39 39.46 -51.21
C THR A 260 21.59 40.69 -51.62
N GLY A 261 21.97 41.86 -51.09
CA GLY A 261 21.56 43.14 -51.65
C GLY A 261 22.44 43.50 -52.84
N VAL A 262 22.05 43.08 -54.06
CA VAL A 262 22.55 43.67 -55.31
C VAL A 262 21.40 43.73 -56.34
N PRO A 263 21.13 44.91 -56.94
CA PRO A 263 20.00 45.14 -57.84
C PRO A 263 20.34 44.73 -59.27
N ILE A 264 19.43 44.04 -59.97
CA ILE A 264 19.58 43.78 -61.42
C ILE A 264 18.37 44.32 -62.19
N LEU A 265 18.54 45.59 -62.56
CA LEU A 265 18.39 46.16 -63.89
C LEU A 265 17.33 45.57 -64.84
N LYS A 266 16.37 46.46 -65.17
CA LYS A 266 15.62 46.52 -66.43
C LYS A 266 16.53 46.21 -67.63
N VAL A 267 16.14 45.23 -68.44
CA VAL A 267 16.55 45.16 -69.84
C VAL A 267 15.29 44.99 -70.70
N THR A 268 15.14 45.93 -71.63
CA THR A 268 14.02 46.16 -72.52
C THR A 268 14.39 45.69 -73.92
N MET A 269 13.58 44.80 -74.52
CA MET A 269 13.26 44.67 -75.97
C MET A 269 14.37 44.15 -76.92
N PRO A 270 14.07 43.57 -78.13
CA PRO A 270 13.07 44.05 -79.10
C PRO A 270 12.23 43.04 -79.90
N HIS A 271 11.25 43.64 -80.59
CA HIS A 271 10.26 43.12 -81.54
C HIS A 271 10.80 42.58 -82.87
N SER A 272 9.88 41.91 -83.58
CA SER A 272 9.81 41.59 -85.02
C SER A 272 10.24 40.15 -85.33
N THR A 273 9.38 39.29 -85.88
CA THR A 273 8.54 39.49 -87.09
C THR A 273 7.22 38.74 -86.98
#